data_AF-A0A352AYU0-F1
#
_entry.id   AF-A0A352AYU0-F1
#
_cell.length_a   1.000
_cell.length_b   1.000
_cell.length_c   1.000
_cell.angle_alpha   90.00
_cell.angle_beta   90.00
_cell.angle_gamma   90.00
#
_symmetry.space_group_name_H-M   'P 1'
#
loop_
_entity.id
_entity.type
_entity.pdbx_description
1 polymer ?
#
loop_
_entity_poly.entity_id
_entity_poly.type
_entity_poly.pdbx_seq_one_letter_code
_entity_poly.pdbx_strand_id
1 'polypeptide(L)'
;KKVSGTLKLDLAQYRALEAFAMFASDLDAASRKQLARGARLTELLKQPQYSPYSVEDQTVSIWAGTTGQLDELPIEDILRFEQEFLDYLRRNSKALTTIAETEKLEDDTVAELEKAIGQFKKMFQLHTGEPLIGSGAENVEALADDEIDQEKIVRQKR
;
A
#
# COMPACT_ATOMS: atom_id res chain seq x y z
N LYS A 1 -14.43 3.44 10.81
CA LYS A 1 -15.04 2.12 10.46
C LYS A 1 -14.81 1.70 9.00
N LYS A 2 -14.97 2.59 8.01
CA LYS A 2 -14.78 2.28 6.57
C LYS A 2 -13.45 1.57 6.28
N VAL A 3 -12.37 2.05 6.90
CA VAL A 3 -11.00 1.56 6.67
C VAL A 3 -10.62 0.35 7.54
N SER A 4 -11.04 0.34 8.80
CA SER A 4 -10.68 -0.71 9.77
C SER A 4 -11.49 -2.01 9.62
N GLY A 5 -12.55 -2.00 8.80
CA GLY A 5 -13.47 -3.14 8.65
C GLY A 5 -12.83 -4.34 7.97
N THR A 6 -12.02 -4.11 6.94
CA THR A 6 -11.31 -5.17 6.19
C THR A 6 -10.01 -5.59 6.87
N LEU A 7 -9.36 -4.68 7.59
CA LEU A 7 -8.06 -4.93 8.25
C LEU A 7 -8.05 -6.21 9.10
N LYS A 8 -9.11 -6.44 9.90
CA LYS A 8 -9.20 -7.64 10.74
C LYS A 8 -9.24 -8.93 9.90
N LEU A 9 -9.98 -8.91 8.79
CA LEU A 9 -10.09 -10.04 7.88
C LEU A 9 -8.75 -10.27 7.16
N ASP A 10 -8.12 -9.21 6.67
CA ASP A 10 -6.84 -9.26 5.94
C ASP A 10 -5.73 -9.83 6.82
N LEU A 11 -5.64 -9.39 8.08
CA LEU A 11 -4.69 -9.92 9.05
C LEU A 11 -4.98 -11.37 9.44
N ALA A 12 -6.24 -11.76 9.56
CA ALA A 12 -6.59 -13.16 9.83
C ALA A 12 -6.18 -14.08 8.68
N GLN A 13 -6.43 -13.66 7.43
CA GLN A 13 -6.00 -14.40 6.25
C GLN A 13 -4.47 -14.45 6.14
N TYR A 14 -3.78 -13.35 6.42
CA TYR A 14 -2.32 -13.32 6.48
C TYR A 14 -1.77 -14.34 7.47
N ARG A 15 -2.30 -14.40 8.71
CA ARG A 15 -1.83 -15.37 9.71
C ARG A 15 -2.08 -16.82 9.29
N ALA A 16 -3.20 -17.10 8.63
CA ALA A 16 -3.47 -18.42 8.09
C ALA A 16 -2.49 -18.80 6.96
N LEU A 17 -2.21 -17.85 6.05
CA LEU A 17 -1.29 -18.04 4.95
C LEU A 17 0.17 -18.15 5.40
N GLU A 18 0.57 -17.38 6.41
CA GLU A 18 1.90 -17.42 7.04
C GLU A 18 2.19 -18.81 7.62
N ALA A 19 1.23 -19.40 8.34
CA ALA A 19 1.35 -20.75 8.87
C ALA A 19 1.42 -21.81 7.76
N PHE A 20 0.66 -21.64 6.67
CA PHE A 20 0.69 -22.55 5.52
C PHE A 20 2.01 -22.47 4.74
N ALA A 21 2.53 -21.26 4.54
CA ALA A 21 3.78 -20.99 3.83
C ALA A 21 5.01 -21.62 4.52
N MET A 22 4.95 -21.89 5.83
CA MET A 22 6.01 -22.62 6.54
C MET A 22 6.14 -24.09 6.10
N PHE A 23 5.07 -24.67 5.54
CA PHE A 23 5.02 -26.08 5.16
C PHE A 23 4.97 -26.32 3.64
N ALA A 24 4.59 -25.31 2.86
CA ALA A 24 4.52 -25.37 1.41
C ALA A 24 5.66 -24.56 0.76
N SER A 25 6.47 -25.22 -0.07
CA SER A 25 7.60 -24.58 -0.75
C SER A 25 7.21 -23.75 -1.97
N ASP A 26 6.00 -23.94 -2.49
CA ASP A 26 5.52 -23.23 -3.67
C ASP A 26 4.21 -22.51 -3.34
N LEU A 27 4.27 -21.19 -3.39
CA LEU A 27 3.13 -20.31 -3.28
C LEU A 27 2.90 -19.66 -4.64
N ASP A 28 1.67 -19.57 -5.08
CA ASP A 28 1.33 -18.81 -6.28
C ASP A 28 1.59 -17.30 -6.07
N ALA A 29 1.58 -16.54 -7.17
CA ALA A 29 1.91 -15.12 -7.13
C ALA A 29 0.93 -14.29 -6.27
N ALA A 30 -0.36 -14.67 -6.22
CA ALA A 30 -1.34 -13.96 -5.40
C ALA A 30 -1.08 -14.19 -3.91
N SER A 31 -0.82 -15.44 -3.51
CA SER A 31 -0.43 -15.76 -2.14
C SER A 31 0.84 -15.03 -1.71
N ARG A 32 1.88 -14.97 -2.55
CA ARG A 32 3.09 -14.20 -2.23
C ARG A 32 2.80 -12.71 -1.99
N LYS A 33 1.97 -12.09 -2.84
CA LYS A 33 1.56 -10.69 -2.66
C LYS A 33 0.80 -10.48 -1.36
N GLN A 34 -0.12 -11.40 -1.03
CA GLN A 34 -0.90 -11.33 0.21
C GLN A 34 -0.02 -11.49 1.45
N LEU A 35 0.94 -12.43 1.42
CA LEU A 35 1.92 -12.62 2.49
C LEU A 35 2.77 -11.36 2.69
N ALA A 36 3.26 -10.78 1.59
CA ALA A 36 4.06 -9.57 1.63
C ALA A 36 3.26 -8.39 2.19
N ARG A 37 2.03 -8.15 1.72
CA ARG A 37 1.15 -7.10 2.26
C ARG A 37 0.84 -7.30 3.74
N GLY A 38 0.54 -8.54 4.15
CA GLY A 38 0.26 -8.86 5.54
C GLY A 38 1.45 -8.57 6.46
N ALA A 39 2.67 -8.89 6.04
CA ALA A 39 3.90 -8.54 6.77
C ALA A 39 4.04 -7.02 6.94
N ARG A 40 3.75 -6.25 5.88
CA ARG A 40 3.76 -4.77 5.93
C ARG A 40 2.70 -4.21 6.87
N LEU A 41 1.48 -4.75 6.83
CA LEU A 41 0.40 -4.37 7.74
C LEU A 41 0.76 -4.67 9.20
N THR A 42 1.43 -5.79 9.47
CA THR A 42 1.89 -6.07 10.84
C THR A 42 2.99 -5.13 11.31
N GLU A 43 3.87 -4.68 10.40
CA GLU A 43 4.89 -3.69 10.72
C GLU A 43 4.26 -2.33 11.02
N LEU A 44 3.32 -1.89 10.18
CA LEU A 44 2.61 -0.62 10.31
C LEU A 44 1.86 -0.49 11.64
N LEU A 45 1.40 -1.60 12.21
CA LEU A 45 0.70 -1.60 13.51
C LEU A 45 1.63 -1.51 14.72
N LYS A 46 2.95 -1.48 14.53
CA LYS A 46 3.90 -1.27 15.62
C LYS A 46 3.94 0.21 16.00
N GLN A 47 3.66 0.50 17.26
CA GLN A 47 3.75 1.85 17.81
C GLN A 47 4.78 1.91 18.93
N PRO A 48 5.69 2.90 18.93
CA PRO A 48 6.61 3.10 20.04
C PRO A 48 5.86 3.56 21.29
N GLN A 49 6.44 3.27 22.45
CA GLN A 49 5.87 3.66 23.73
C GLN A 49 5.78 5.19 23.84
N TYR A 50 4.67 5.70 24.40
CA TYR A 50 4.39 7.14 24.57
C TYR A 50 4.22 7.95 23.27
N SER A 51 3.94 7.29 22.15
CA SER A 51 3.61 7.95 20.89
C SER A 51 2.19 7.60 20.44
N PRO A 52 1.14 8.12 21.11
CA PRO A 52 -0.23 7.90 20.67
C PRO A 52 -0.49 8.63 19.35
N TYR A 53 -1.16 7.97 18.41
CA TYR A 53 -1.57 8.58 17.15
C TYR A 53 -2.99 9.12 17.28
N SER A 54 -3.28 10.26 16.65
CA SER A 54 -4.66 10.76 16.56
C SER A 54 -5.50 9.89 15.62
N VAL A 55 -6.83 10.04 15.66
CA VAL A 55 -7.75 9.17 14.88
C VAL A 55 -7.56 9.39 13.38
N GLU A 56 -7.36 10.63 12.95
CA GLU A 56 -7.07 11.01 11.58
C GLU A 56 -5.74 10.41 11.09
N ASP A 57 -4.69 10.46 11.91
CA ASP A 57 -3.39 9.85 11.59
C ASP A 57 -3.51 8.32 11.46
N GLN A 58 -4.18 7.67 12.41
CA GLN A 58 -4.45 6.22 12.36
C GLN A 58 -5.28 5.85 11.12
N THR A 59 -6.26 6.68 10.75
CA THR A 59 -7.14 6.42 9.61
C THR A 59 -6.35 6.45 8.30
N VAL A 60 -5.47 7.43 8.13
CA VAL A 60 -4.61 7.54 6.95
C VAL A 60 -3.60 6.40 6.90
N SER A 61 -2.96 6.08 8.03
CA SER A 61 -2.02 4.96 8.12
C SER A 61 -2.67 3.64 7.68
N ILE A 62 -3.80 3.27 8.30
CA ILE A 62 -4.51 2.03 7.97
C ILE A 62 -5.00 2.05 6.51
N TRP A 63 -5.42 3.20 6.00
CA TRP A 63 -5.84 3.34 4.61
C TRP A 63 -4.69 3.04 3.64
N ALA A 64 -3.50 3.61 3.88
CA ALA A 64 -2.33 3.39 3.04
C ALA A 64 -1.92 1.90 3.02
N GLY A 65 -2.00 1.23 4.18
CA GLY A 65 -1.71 -0.20 4.28
C GLY A 65 -2.75 -1.09 3.58
N THR A 66 -4.05 -0.83 3.79
CA THR A 66 -5.13 -1.69 3.27
C THR A 66 -5.35 -1.55 1.76
N THR A 67 -5.09 -0.36 1.20
CA THR A 67 -5.19 -0.11 -0.25
C THR A 67 -3.97 -0.55 -1.05
N GLY A 68 -2.91 -1.03 -0.38
CA GLY A 68 -1.69 -1.52 -1.04
C GLY A 68 -0.73 -0.41 -1.46
N GLN A 69 -0.91 0.82 -0.97
CA GLN A 69 0.01 1.93 -1.29
C GLN A 69 1.43 1.68 -0.75
N LEU A 70 1.58 0.80 0.24
CA LEU A 70 2.87 0.46 0.84
C LEU A 70 3.53 -0.78 0.19
N ASP A 71 2.92 -1.42 -0.81
CA ASP A 71 3.39 -2.70 -1.37
C ASP A 71 4.78 -2.61 -2.04
N GLU A 72 5.17 -1.42 -2.50
CA GLU A 72 6.47 -1.13 -3.13
C GLU A 72 7.59 -0.92 -2.10
N LEU A 73 7.26 -0.66 -0.83
CA LEU A 73 8.24 -0.36 0.21
C LEU A 73 8.89 -1.63 0.76
N PRO A 74 10.19 -1.61 1.09
CA PRO A 74 10.79 -2.63 1.94
C PRO A 74 10.23 -2.49 3.37
N ILE A 75 10.14 -3.61 4.08
CA ILE A 75 9.51 -3.68 5.41
C ILE A 75 10.19 -2.71 6.40
N GLU A 76 11.51 -2.60 6.31
CA GLU A 76 12.35 -1.79 7.19
C GLU A 76 12.04 -0.28 7.13
N ASP A 77 11.55 0.20 5.97
CA ASP A 77 11.27 1.62 5.77
C ASP A 77 9.81 2.01 6.04
N ILE A 78 8.93 1.04 6.36
CA ILE A 78 7.49 1.30 6.51
C ILE A 78 7.19 2.31 7.62
N LEU A 79 7.78 2.11 8.80
CA LEU A 79 7.53 3.01 9.94
C LEU A 79 8.08 4.41 9.68
N ARG A 80 9.24 4.52 9.01
CA ARG A 80 9.79 5.82 8.61
C ARG A 80 8.90 6.50 7.57
N PHE A 81 8.47 5.75 6.56
CA PHE A 81 7.57 6.25 5.53
C PHE A 81 6.26 6.74 6.14
N GLU A 82 5.65 5.99 7.06
CA GLU A 82 4.42 6.39 7.74
C GLU A 82 4.60 7.74 8.47
N GLN A 83 5.65 7.86 9.28
CA GLN A 83 5.90 9.08 10.05
C GLN A 83 6.14 10.30 9.14
N GLU A 84 7.01 10.14 8.15
CA GLU A 84 7.33 11.23 7.22
C GLU A 84 6.12 11.59 6.33
N PHE A 85 5.30 10.60 5.95
CA PHE A 85 4.10 10.85 5.16
C PHE A 85 3.02 11.59 5.98
N LEU A 86 2.82 11.21 7.24
CA LEU A 86 1.93 11.94 8.15
C LEU A 86 2.40 13.39 8.33
N ASP A 87 3.70 13.61 8.52
CA ASP A 87 4.28 14.95 8.61
C ASP A 87 4.17 15.75 7.30
N TYR A 88 4.28 15.08 6.15
CA TYR A 88 4.04 15.67 4.84
C TYR A 88 2.58 16.13 4.71
N LEU A 89 1.62 15.29 5.09
CA LEU A 89 0.20 15.62 5.03
C LEU A 89 -0.16 16.81 5.93
N ARG A 90 0.39 16.86 7.16
CA ARG A 90 0.19 17.99 8.08
C ARG A 90 0.62 19.33 7.49
N ARG A 91 1.58 19.33 6.56
CA ARG A 91 2.12 20.55 5.94
C ARG A 91 1.50 20.88 4.58
N ASN A 92 1.07 19.87 3.82
CA ASN A 92 0.75 20.02 2.40
C ASN A 92 -0.70 19.66 2.04
N SER A 93 -1.48 19.11 2.98
CA SER A 93 -2.84 18.63 2.73
C SER A 93 -3.79 19.07 3.83
N LYS A 94 -5.08 19.20 3.48
CA LYS A 94 -6.16 19.41 4.46
C LYS A 94 -6.83 18.11 4.86
N ALA A 95 -6.44 16.97 4.28
CA ALA A 95 -7.08 15.68 4.49
C ALA A 95 -7.18 15.30 5.98
N LEU A 96 -6.11 15.51 6.76
CA LEU A 96 -6.13 15.22 8.20
C LEU A 96 -7.17 16.06 8.95
N THR A 97 -7.24 17.37 8.66
CA THR A 97 -8.26 18.26 9.25
C THR A 97 -9.67 17.85 8.82
N THR A 98 -9.88 17.55 7.54
CA THR A 98 -11.17 17.10 7.02
C THR A 98 -11.62 15.81 7.69
N ILE A 99 -10.72 14.85 7.89
CA ILE A 99 -11.04 13.59 8.58
C ILE A 99 -11.38 13.85 10.04
N ALA A 100 -10.63 14.73 10.72
CA ALA A 100 -10.88 15.07 12.11
C ALA A 100 -12.25 15.76 12.32
N GLU A 101 -12.67 16.62 11.39
CA GLU A 101 -13.95 17.35 11.48
C GLU A 101 -15.15 16.51 11.04
N THR A 102 -15.00 15.73 9.97
CA THR A 102 -16.11 14.97 9.37
C THR A 102 -16.27 13.57 9.94
N GLU A 103 -15.23 13.05 10.62
CA GLU A 103 -15.09 11.66 11.06
C GLU A 103 -15.25 10.62 9.93
N LYS A 104 -15.15 11.06 8.67
CA LYS A 104 -15.41 10.26 7.48
C LYS A 104 -14.25 10.35 6.51
N LEU A 105 -14.02 9.22 5.83
CA LEU A 105 -13.12 9.15 4.69
C LEU A 105 -13.97 9.13 3.42
N GLU A 106 -14.34 10.31 2.96
CA GLU A 106 -15.10 10.53 1.74
C GLU A 106 -14.19 10.44 0.50
N ASP A 107 -14.79 10.20 -0.65
CA ASP A 107 -14.04 9.86 -1.86
C ASP A 107 -13.17 11.03 -2.35
N ASP A 108 -13.59 12.28 -2.11
CA ASP A 108 -12.78 13.48 -2.37
C ASP A 108 -11.52 13.51 -1.50
N THR A 109 -11.63 13.12 -0.22
CA THR A 109 -10.49 13.04 0.69
C THR A 109 -9.55 11.90 0.30
N VAL A 110 -10.09 10.77 -0.16
CA VAL A 110 -9.29 9.66 -0.71
C VAL A 110 -8.52 10.12 -1.93
N ALA A 111 -9.16 10.83 -2.87
CA ALA A 111 -8.49 11.35 -4.06
C ALA A 111 -7.38 12.36 -3.73
N GLU A 112 -7.55 13.18 -2.68
CA GLU A 112 -6.49 14.05 -2.16
C GLU A 112 -5.32 13.23 -1.58
N LEU A 113 -5.61 12.21 -0.77
CA LEU A 113 -4.59 11.33 -0.20
C LEU A 113 -3.83 10.53 -1.26
N GLU A 114 -4.49 10.04 -2.31
CA GLU A 114 -3.86 9.34 -3.44
C GLU A 114 -2.88 10.23 -4.20
N LYS A 115 -3.25 11.50 -4.41
CA LYS A 115 -2.34 12.49 -5.01
C LYS A 115 -1.16 12.79 -4.09
N ALA A 116 -1.42 12.99 -2.80
CA ALA A 116 -0.40 13.30 -1.81
C ALA A 116 0.60 12.16 -1.65
N ILE A 117 0.15 10.91 -1.55
CA ILE A 117 1.04 9.75 -1.42
C ILE A 117 1.83 9.51 -2.71
N GLY A 118 1.22 9.70 -3.88
CA GLY A 118 1.91 9.60 -5.16
C GLY A 118 3.02 10.65 -5.32
N GLN A 119 2.80 11.87 -4.85
CA GLN A 119 3.84 12.90 -4.79
C GLN A 119 4.92 12.55 -3.77
N PHE A 120 4.52 12.12 -2.58
CA PHE A 120 5.44 11.81 -1.49
C PHE A 120 6.39 10.64 -1.84
N LYS A 121 5.87 9.58 -2.46
CA LYS A 121 6.69 8.45 -2.94
C LYS A 121 7.82 8.86 -3.88
N LYS A 122 7.65 9.91 -4.68
CA LYS A 122 8.70 10.44 -5.57
C LYS A 122 9.81 11.15 -4.81
N MET A 123 9.51 11.68 -3.64
CA MET A 123 10.46 12.41 -2.79
C MET A 123 11.12 11.50 -1.75
N PHE A 124 10.46 10.38 -1.39
CA PHE A 124 10.94 9.46 -0.39
C PHE A 124 12.16 8.67 -0.88
N GLN A 125 13.19 8.63 -0.04
CA GLN A 125 14.37 7.81 -0.23
C GLN A 125 14.32 6.65 0.76
N LEU A 126 14.74 5.46 0.30
CA LEU A 126 14.90 4.27 1.12
C LEU A 126 16.06 4.44 2.11
N HIS A 127 16.14 3.60 3.14
CA HIS A 127 17.27 3.66 4.09
C HIS A 127 18.63 3.43 3.42
N THR A 128 18.62 2.75 2.27
CA THR A 128 19.79 2.52 1.41
C THR A 128 20.26 3.78 0.68
N GLY A 129 19.50 4.87 0.72
CA GLY A 129 19.77 6.12 0.00
C GLY A 129 19.26 6.12 -1.46
N GLU A 130 18.64 5.02 -1.90
CA GLU A 130 18.04 4.92 -3.23
C GLU A 130 16.65 5.55 -3.24
N PRO A 131 16.24 6.22 -4.34
CA PRO A 131 14.87 6.70 -4.47
C PRO A 131 13.90 5.52 -4.57
N LEU A 132 12.74 5.60 -3.90
CA LEU A 132 11.70 4.56 -3.95
C LEU A 132 11.20 4.34 -5.38
N ILE A 133 10.93 5.44 -6.07
CA ILE A 133 10.63 5.45 -7.50
C ILE A 133 11.92 5.87 -8.19
N GLY A 134 12.60 4.92 -8.81
CA GLY A 134 13.77 5.22 -9.64
C GLY A 134 13.45 6.38 -10.59
N SER A 135 14.41 7.27 -10.82
CA SER A 135 14.28 8.48 -11.65
C SER A 135 13.95 8.22 -13.15
N GLY A 136 13.36 7.09 -13.47
CA GLY A 136 12.83 6.69 -14.78
C GLY A 136 11.51 5.88 -14.72
N ALA A 137 10.84 5.76 -13.56
CA ALA A 137 9.50 5.19 -13.47
C ALA A 137 8.43 6.30 -13.49
N GLU A 138 8.48 7.13 -14.54
CA GLU A 138 7.28 7.84 -14.96
C GLU A 138 6.39 6.84 -15.69
N ASN A 139 5.17 6.69 -15.20
CA ASN A 139 4.13 5.77 -15.66
C ASN A 139 4.25 4.34 -15.14
N VAL A 140 3.58 4.08 -14.02
CA VAL A 140 2.81 2.83 -13.95
C VAL A 140 1.69 2.99 -14.98
N GLU A 141 2.01 2.74 -16.25
CA GLU A 141 1.02 2.45 -17.26
C GLU A 141 0.20 1.29 -16.70
N ALA A 142 -1.06 1.57 -16.39
CA ALA A 142 -2.05 0.52 -16.27
C ALA A 142 -1.89 -0.34 -17.53
N LEU A 143 -1.43 -1.57 -17.36
CA LEU A 143 -1.40 -2.57 -18.42
C LEU A 143 -2.81 -2.59 -19.03
N ALA A 144 -2.94 -2.07 -20.25
CA ALA A 144 -4.14 -2.24 -21.04
C ALA A 144 -4.24 -3.73 -21.39
N ASP A 145 -5.39 -4.33 -21.13
CA ASP A 145 -5.73 -5.75 -21.32
C ASP A 145 -5.73 -6.21 -22.81
N ASP A 146 -5.02 -5.53 -23.72
CA ASP A 146 -5.19 -5.71 -25.18
C ASP A 146 -4.03 -6.40 -25.92
N GLU A 147 -3.06 -7.00 -25.24
CA GLU A 147 -2.07 -7.91 -25.87
C GLU A 147 -2.18 -9.35 -25.36
N ILE A 148 -3.38 -9.95 -25.51
CA ILE A 148 -3.50 -11.41 -25.61
C ILE A 148 -3.39 -11.76 -27.09
N ASP A 149 -2.15 -12.05 -27.52
CA ASP A 149 -1.80 -12.49 -28.87
C ASP A 149 -2.57 -13.79 -29.20
N GLN A 150 -3.71 -13.68 -29.88
CA GLN A 150 -4.41 -14.83 -30.44
C GLN A 150 -3.66 -15.30 -31.69
N GLU A 151 -2.70 -16.21 -31.52
CA GLU A 151 -2.12 -16.95 -32.63
C GLU A 151 -3.22 -17.76 -33.37
N LYS A 152 -3.72 -17.20 -34.48
CA LYS A 152 -4.54 -17.96 -35.44
C LYS A 152 -3.63 -18.88 -36.26
N ILE A 153 -3.65 -20.17 -35.92
CA ILE A 153 -3.09 -21.24 -36.77
C ILE A 153 -3.89 -21.29 -38.08
N VAL A 154 -3.33 -20.78 -39.19
CA VAL A 154 -3.90 -20.95 -40.54
C VAL A 154 -3.42 -22.28 -41.13
N ARG A 155 -4.36 -23.20 -41.40
CA ARG A 155 -4.11 -24.44 -42.15
C ARG A 155 -3.71 -24.12 -43.58
N GLN A 156 -2.50 -24.49 -43.98
CA GLN A 156 -2.06 -24.44 -45.38
C GLN A 156 -2.55 -25.70 -46.11
N LYS A 157 -3.37 -25.51 -47.15
CA LYS A 157 -3.88 -26.57 -48.04
C LYS A 157 -2.88 -26.79 -49.18
N ARG A 158 -2.44 -28.03 -49.41
CA ARG A 158 -1.82 -28.46 -50.68
C ARG A 158 -2.90 -28.80 -51.70
#